data_AF-A0AAW3R126-F1
#
_entry.id   AF-A0AAW3R126-F1
#
_cell.length_a   1.000
_cell.length_b   1.000
_cell.length_c   1.000
_cell.angle_alpha   90.00
_cell.angle_beta   90.00
_cell.angle_gamma   90.00
#
_symmetry.space_group_name_H-M   'P 1'
#
loop_
_entity.id
_entity.type
_entity.pdbx_description
1 polymer ?
#
loop_
_entity_poly.entity_id
_entity_poly.type
_entity_poly.pdbx_seq_one_letter_code
_entity_poly.pdbx_strand_id
1 'polypeptide(L)'
;TRAESELYRSWGCSVVGMTNMPEAKLAREAEMNYATVAMVTDFDCWHTEHDSVTVEAVVKVMTGNAENARRLVKAVIPVLGKKRAVDLTAERALDHAIITAPAARDPKLVAKLDAVAGRVLKQG
;
A
#
# COMPACT_ATOMS: atom_id res chain seq x y z
N THR A 1 -2.39 21.58 -5.57
CA THR A 1 -2.05 23.02 -5.70
C THR A 1 -0.96 23.36 -4.70
N ARG A 2 -0.20 24.46 -4.87
CA ARG A 2 0.86 24.83 -3.90
C ARG A 2 0.33 24.96 -2.47
N ALA A 3 -0.91 25.46 -2.32
CA ALA A 3 -1.58 25.55 -1.02
C ALA A 3 -1.82 24.16 -0.39
N GLU A 4 -2.22 23.16 -1.18
CA GLU A 4 -2.33 21.77 -0.70
C GLU A 4 -0.97 21.18 -0.31
N SER A 5 0.07 21.42 -1.12
CA SER A 5 1.41 20.91 -0.80
C SER A 5 1.95 21.48 0.51
N GLU A 6 1.76 22.78 0.77
CA GLU A 6 2.13 23.39 2.06
C GLU A 6 1.28 22.86 3.22
N LEU A 7 -0.01 22.60 2.99
CA LEU A 7 -0.88 21.98 4.00
C LEU A 7 -0.38 20.57 4.37
N TYR A 8 -0.06 19.72 3.39
CA TYR A 8 0.47 18.38 3.65
C TYR A 8 1.81 18.42 4.39
N ARG A 9 2.68 19.38 4.04
CA ARG A 9 3.93 19.61 4.77
C ARG A 9 3.68 20.03 6.22
N SER A 10 2.68 20.89 6.46
CA SER A 10 2.28 21.29 7.82
C SER A 10 1.78 20.12 8.67
N TRP A 11 1.23 19.08 8.03
CA TRP A 11 0.82 17.83 8.68
C TRP A 11 1.96 16.83 8.88
N GLY A 12 3.19 17.18 8.49
CA GLY A 12 4.35 16.29 8.59
C GLY A 12 4.43 15.21 7.49
N CYS A 13 3.63 15.33 6.43
CA CYS A 13 3.71 14.41 5.28
C CYS A 13 5.04 14.63 4.53
N SER A 14 5.77 13.54 4.26
CA SER A 14 7.08 13.58 3.61
C SER A 14 7.04 13.23 2.12
N VAL A 15 6.05 12.46 1.69
CA VAL A 15 5.86 12.03 0.29
C VAL A 15 4.38 12.07 -0.05
N VAL A 16 4.08 12.34 -1.32
CA VAL A 16 2.72 12.34 -1.86
C VAL A 16 2.62 11.33 -3.01
N GLY A 17 1.48 10.63 -3.07
CA GLY A 17 1.18 9.63 -4.09
C GLY A 17 -0.32 9.36 -4.14
N MET A 18 -0.80 8.71 -5.20
CA MET A 18 -2.24 8.55 -5.48
C MET A 18 -2.73 7.09 -5.45
N THR A 19 -1.86 6.12 -5.18
CA THR A 19 -2.15 4.68 -5.38
C THR A 19 -2.25 3.87 -4.09
N ASN A 20 -1.50 4.23 -3.05
CA ASN A 20 -1.37 3.41 -1.83
C ASN A 20 -2.63 3.34 -0.97
N MET A 21 -3.55 4.29 -1.12
CA MET A 21 -4.86 4.28 -0.49
C MET A 21 -5.91 4.21 -1.60
N PRO A 22 -6.85 3.23 -1.58
CA PRO A 22 -7.17 2.30 -0.50
C PRO A 22 -6.36 0.99 -0.49
N GLU A 23 -5.36 0.80 -1.35
CA GLU A 23 -4.63 -0.46 -1.52
C GLU A 23 -4.11 -1.06 -0.18
N ALA A 24 -3.50 -0.25 0.68
CA ALA A 24 -3.00 -0.70 1.98
C ALA A 24 -4.11 -1.20 2.93
N LYS A 25 -5.32 -0.60 2.85
CA LYS A 25 -6.48 -1.05 3.63
C LYS A 25 -7.00 -2.39 3.12
N LEU A 26 -7.12 -2.54 1.81
CA LEU A 26 -7.56 -3.78 1.19
C LEU A 26 -6.57 -4.92 1.46
N ALA A 27 -5.27 -4.66 1.42
CA ALA A 27 -4.25 -5.64 1.79
C ALA A 27 -4.39 -6.07 3.26
N ARG A 28 -4.69 -5.13 4.17
CA ARG A 28 -4.97 -5.44 5.58
C ARG A 28 -6.23 -6.27 5.75
N GLU A 29 -7.30 -5.94 5.04
CA GLU A 29 -8.55 -6.72 5.04
C GLU A 29 -8.36 -8.12 4.45
N ALA A 30 -7.39 -8.31 3.56
CA ALA A 30 -6.98 -9.62 3.03
C ALA A 30 -5.96 -10.36 3.91
N GLU A 31 -5.65 -9.83 5.09
CA GLU A 31 -4.63 -10.37 6.02
C GLU A 31 -3.23 -10.52 5.41
N MET A 32 -2.88 -9.62 4.48
CA MET A 32 -1.59 -9.60 3.81
C MET A 32 -0.62 -8.63 4.49
N ASN A 33 0.64 -9.04 4.62
CA ASN A 33 1.72 -8.13 4.98
C ASN A 33 1.97 -7.16 3.83
N TYR A 34 1.83 -5.86 4.11
CA TYR A 34 1.94 -4.80 3.13
C TYR A 34 3.02 -3.81 3.52
N ALA A 35 3.89 -3.46 2.57
CA ALA A 35 4.91 -2.45 2.74
C ALA A 35 5.04 -1.64 1.45
N THR A 36 5.42 -0.37 1.59
CA THR A 36 5.55 0.55 0.46
C THR A 36 7.00 0.98 0.30
N VAL A 37 7.48 0.95 -0.95
CA VAL A 37 8.72 1.61 -1.35
C VAL A 37 8.35 2.79 -2.22
N ALA A 38 8.30 3.98 -1.62
CA ALA A 38 8.03 5.22 -2.35
C ALA A 38 9.31 5.70 -3.04
N MET A 39 9.27 5.81 -4.37
CA MET A 39 10.39 6.31 -5.17
C MET A 39 10.11 7.75 -5.58
N VAL A 40 10.86 8.69 -5.02
CA VAL A 40 10.68 10.13 -5.29
C VAL A 40 11.02 10.41 -6.76
N THR A 41 10.08 11.01 -7.49
CA THR A 41 10.25 11.42 -8.88
C THR A 41 10.59 12.91 -9.02
N ASP A 42 10.03 13.72 -8.11
CA ASP A 42 10.12 15.16 -8.10
C ASP A 42 9.68 15.70 -6.73
N PHE A 43 9.75 17.02 -6.56
CA PHE A 43 9.42 17.71 -5.32
C PHE A 43 7.99 18.29 -5.29
N ASP A 44 7.05 17.80 -6.11
CA ASP A 44 5.70 18.37 -6.21
C ASP A 44 5.76 19.90 -6.50
N CYS A 45 4.66 20.63 -6.33
CA CYS A 45 4.56 22.05 -6.66
C CYS A 45 4.94 23.04 -5.53
N TRP A 46 5.61 22.58 -4.45
CA TRP A 46 6.01 23.46 -3.34
C TRP A 46 7.36 24.16 -3.54
N HIS A 47 8.25 23.59 -4.35
CA HIS A 47 9.59 24.14 -4.54
C HIS A 47 9.57 25.33 -5.52
N THR A 48 9.89 26.52 -5.01
CA THR A 48 9.76 27.79 -5.76
C THR A 48 10.77 28.00 -6.88
N GLU A 49 11.90 27.30 -6.87
CA GLU A 49 12.93 27.36 -7.94
C GLU A 49 12.78 26.23 -8.97
N HIS A 50 11.69 25.45 -8.91
CA HIS A 50 11.40 24.46 -9.94
C HIS A 50 10.82 25.16 -11.19
N ASP A 51 11.67 25.91 -11.89
CA ASP A 51 11.44 26.32 -13.27
C ASP A 51 11.27 25.05 -14.11
N SER A 52 10.01 24.74 -14.45
CA SER A 52 9.62 23.70 -15.40
C SER A 52 10.26 22.32 -15.15
N VAL A 53 9.66 21.54 -14.25
CA VAL A 53 9.83 20.08 -14.30
C VAL A 53 9.35 19.62 -15.68
N THR A 54 10.26 19.49 -16.64
CA THR A 54 9.88 19.05 -17.97
C THR A 54 9.44 17.60 -17.89
N VAL A 55 8.45 17.23 -18.71
CA VAL A 55 7.95 15.86 -18.76
C VAL A 55 9.12 14.88 -19.03
N GLU A 56 10.12 15.29 -19.81
CA GLU A 56 11.31 14.44 -20.05
C GLU A 56 12.14 14.19 -18.78
N ALA A 57 12.30 15.19 -17.91
CA ALA A 57 13.04 15.03 -16.65
C ALA A 57 12.35 14.02 -15.72
N VAL A 58 11.02 14.10 -15.60
CA VAL A 58 10.22 13.15 -14.82
C VAL A 58 10.32 11.74 -15.39
N VAL A 59 10.17 11.60 -16.72
CA VAL A 59 10.23 10.29 -17.39
C VAL A 59 11.61 9.66 -17.21
N LYS A 60 12.69 10.46 -17.25
CA LYS A 60 14.05 9.98 -17.01
C LYS A 60 14.23 9.46 -15.59
N VAL A 61 13.79 10.22 -14.58
CA VAL A 61 13.85 9.79 -13.17
C VAL A 61 12.98 8.56 -12.95
N MET A 62 11.78 8.52 -13.51
CA MET A 62 10.87 7.38 -13.43
C MET A 62 11.47 6.11 -14.03
N THR A 63 12.13 6.20 -15.19
CA THR A 63 12.81 5.06 -15.81
C THR A 63 13.96 4.55 -14.95
N GLY A 64 14.79 5.45 -14.40
CA GLY A 64 15.86 5.07 -13.47
C GLY A 64 15.32 4.42 -12.19
N ASN A 65 14.22 4.96 -11.65
CA ASN A 65 13.52 4.38 -10.51
C ASN A 65 12.97 2.98 -10.83
N ALA A 66 12.45 2.75 -12.03
CA ALA A 66 11.97 1.43 -12.44
C ALA A 66 13.08 0.36 -12.45
N GLU A 67 14.29 0.70 -12.89
CA GLU A 67 15.44 -0.20 -12.82
C GLU A 67 15.85 -0.51 -11.37
N ASN A 68 15.90 0.52 -10.53
CA ASN A 68 16.20 0.37 -9.10
C ASN A 68 15.16 -0.48 -8.39
N ALA A 69 13.86 -0.28 -8.69
CA ALA A 69 12.78 -1.12 -8.16
C ALA A 69 12.97 -2.59 -8.54
N ARG A 70 13.30 -2.88 -9.81
CA ARG A 70 13.57 -4.26 -10.25
C ARG A 70 14.74 -4.89 -9.50
N ARG A 71 15.82 -4.12 -9.26
CA ARG A 71 16.98 -4.59 -8.48
C ARG A 71 16.59 -4.85 -7.02
N LEU A 72 15.83 -3.94 -6.41
CA LEU A 72 15.35 -4.08 -5.04
C LEU A 72 14.49 -5.33 -4.88
N VAL A 73 13.51 -5.55 -5.76
CA VAL A 73 12.63 -6.73 -5.72
C VAL A 73 13.46 -8.02 -5.80
N LYS A 74 14.45 -8.09 -6.71
CA LYS A 74 15.35 -9.23 -6.82
C LYS A 74 16.16 -9.47 -5.54
N ALA A 75 16.60 -8.41 -4.86
CA ALA A 75 17.38 -8.51 -3.63
C ALA A 75 16.53 -8.89 -2.41
N VAL A 76 15.28 -8.44 -2.36
CA VAL A 76 14.39 -8.62 -1.19
C VAL A 76 13.69 -9.99 -1.19
N ILE A 77 13.32 -10.53 -2.36
CA ILE A 77 12.63 -11.83 -2.46
C ILE A 77 13.33 -12.96 -1.68
N PRO A 78 14.66 -13.16 -1.81
CA PRO A 78 15.37 -14.21 -1.06
C PRO A 78 15.35 -14.00 0.46
N VAL A 79 15.25 -12.74 0.92
CA VAL A 79 15.17 -12.41 2.34
C VAL A 79 13.78 -12.72 2.88
N LEU A 80 12.73 -12.33 2.15
CA LEU A 80 11.33 -12.57 2.53
C LEU A 80 10.90 -14.03 2.41
N GLY A 81 11.54 -14.82 1.53
CA GLY A 81 11.24 -16.24 1.34
C GLY A 81 11.70 -17.15 2.49
N LYS A 82 12.43 -16.61 3.48
CA LYS A 82 12.84 -17.37 4.67
C LYS A 82 11.64 -17.66 5.56
N LYS A 83 11.60 -18.85 6.16
CA LYS A 83 10.59 -19.16 7.18
C LYS A 83 10.71 -18.15 8.33
N ARG A 84 9.57 -17.59 8.72
CA ARG A 84 9.42 -16.69 9.86
C ARG A 84 8.17 -17.04 10.65
N ALA A 85 8.07 -16.51 11.86
CA ALA A 85 6.83 -16.55 12.61
C ALA A 85 5.73 -15.76 11.88
N VAL A 86 4.48 -16.18 12.09
CA VAL A 86 3.28 -15.48 11.63
C VAL A 86 3.25 -14.08 12.25
N ASP A 87 3.00 -13.06 11.45
CA ASP A 87 2.76 -11.72 11.96
C ASP A 87 1.30 -11.60 12.38
N LEU A 88 1.04 -11.68 13.68
CA LEU A 88 -0.32 -11.60 14.23
C LEU A 88 -0.99 -10.22 14.00
N THR A 89 -0.23 -9.18 13.67
CA THR A 89 -0.78 -7.83 13.45
C THR A 89 -1.41 -7.66 12.06
N ALA A 90 -0.92 -8.42 11.07
CA ALA A 90 -1.40 -8.37 9.69
C ALA A 90 -2.10 -9.67 9.28
N GLU A 91 -1.50 -10.84 9.54
CA GLU A 91 -1.99 -12.15 9.10
C GLU A 91 -3.15 -12.70 9.96
N ARG A 92 -3.49 -11.98 11.04
CA ARG A 92 -4.64 -12.25 11.91
C ARG A 92 -5.51 -11.02 12.17
N ALA A 93 -5.38 -10.01 11.30
CA ALA A 93 -6.06 -8.74 11.47
C ALA A 93 -7.60 -8.87 11.55
N LEU A 94 -8.18 -9.91 10.96
CA LEU A 94 -9.64 -10.12 10.96
C LEU A 94 -10.19 -10.85 12.18
N ASP A 95 -9.34 -11.40 13.08
CA ASP A 95 -9.78 -12.21 14.23
C ASP A 95 -10.78 -11.47 15.13
N HIS A 96 -10.67 -10.14 15.21
CA HIS A 96 -11.55 -9.29 16.03
C HIS A 96 -12.20 -8.14 15.24
N ALA A 97 -12.06 -8.13 13.91
CA ALA A 97 -12.56 -7.02 13.08
C ALA A 97 -13.95 -7.28 12.47
N ILE A 98 -14.43 -8.54 12.47
CA ILE A 98 -15.73 -8.89 11.89
C ILE A 98 -16.83 -8.73 12.93
N ILE A 99 -17.65 -7.69 12.77
CA ILE A 99 -18.77 -7.38 13.67
C ILE A 99 -20.02 -8.19 13.31
N THR A 100 -20.20 -8.54 12.03
CA THR A 100 -21.41 -9.25 11.56
C THR A 100 -21.50 -10.64 12.17
N ALA A 101 -22.52 -10.86 13.00
CA ALA A 101 -22.79 -12.14 13.65
C ALA A 101 -23.01 -13.26 12.61
N PRO A 102 -22.56 -14.51 12.88
CA PRO A 102 -22.67 -15.63 11.93
C PRO A 102 -24.07 -15.83 11.34
N ALA A 103 -25.11 -15.74 12.17
CA ALA A 103 -26.50 -15.91 11.77
C ALA A 103 -27.04 -14.82 10.82
N ALA A 104 -26.36 -13.66 10.74
CA ALA A 104 -26.76 -12.53 9.89
C ALA A 104 -25.96 -12.44 8.57
N ARG A 105 -25.09 -13.42 8.27
CA ARG A 105 -24.25 -13.41 7.08
C ARG A 105 -24.97 -14.03 5.89
N ASP A 106 -25.16 -13.27 4.82
CA ASP A 106 -25.68 -13.79 3.55
C ASP A 106 -24.66 -14.74 2.91
N PRO A 107 -24.99 -16.02 2.64
CA PRO A 107 -24.09 -16.98 2.00
C PRO A 107 -23.53 -16.50 0.65
N LYS A 108 -24.31 -15.75 -0.14
CA LYS A 108 -23.86 -15.22 -1.43
C LYS A 108 -22.78 -14.15 -1.27
N LEU A 109 -22.87 -13.32 -0.23
CA LEU A 109 -21.87 -12.29 0.05
C LEU A 109 -20.61 -12.92 0.63
N VAL A 110 -20.74 -13.90 1.53
CA VAL A 110 -19.59 -14.65 2.07
C VAL A 110 -18.81 -15.33 0.95
N ALA A 111 -19.50 -15.94 -0.03
CA ALA A 111 -18.84 -16.58 -1.17
C ALA A 111 -17.99 -15.61 -2.00
N LYS A 112 -18.40 -14.33 -2.12
CA LYS A 112 -17.62 -13.30 -2.83
C LYS A 112 -16.33 -12.93 -2.10
N LEU A 113 -16.28 -13.10 -0.78
CA LEU A 113 -15.16 -12.74 0.07
C LEU A 113 -14.17 -13.89 0.30
N ASP A 114 -14.33 -15.02 -0.40
CA ASP A 114 -13.52 -16.21 -0.15
C ASP A 114 -12.01 -15.94 -0.24
N ALA A 115 -11.58 -15.22 -1.27
CA ALA A 115 -10.17 -14.90 -1.49
C ALA A 115 -9.57 -13.93 -0.45
N VAL A 116 -10.41 -13.17 0.27
CA VAL A 116 -9.98 -12.07 1.15
C VAL A 116 -10.13 -12.45 2.62
N ALA A 117 -11.30 -12.95 3.01
CA ALA A 117 -11.66 -13.24 4.39
C ALA A 117 -12.05 -14.71 4.62
N GLY A 118 -11.73 -15.60 3.67
CA GLY A 118 -12.14 -17.01 3.70
C GLY A 118 -11.73 -17.73 4.98
N ARG A 119 -10.58 -17.39 5.57
CA ARG A 119 -10.12 -17.98 6.84
C ARG A 119 -11.12 -17.76 7.98
N VAL A 120 -11.62 -16.54 8.15
CA VAL A 120 -12.49 -16.18 9.28
C VAL A 120 -13.96 -16.46 8.97
N LEU A 121 -14.36 -16.37 7.70
CA LEU A 121 -15.76 -16.52 7.29
C LEU A 121 -16.18 -17.97 7.04
N LYS A 122 -15.26 -18.90 6.72
CA LYS A 122 -15.56 -20.34 6.53
C LYS A 122 -15.54 -21.17 7.83
N GLN A 123 -15.09 -20.59 8.95
CA GLN A 123 -14.92 -21.30 10.23
C GLN A 123 -16.16 -21.30 11.14
N GLY A 124 -17.30 -20.80 10.67
CA GLY A 124 -18.59 -20.83 11.39
C GLY A 124 -19.71 -21.35 10.52
#